data_AF-A0A326RXR7-F1
#
_entry.id   AF-A0A326RXR7-F1
#
_cell.length_a   1.000
_cell.length_b   1.000
_cell.length_c   1.000
_cell.angle_alpha   90.00
_cell.angle_beta   90.00
_cell.angle_gamma   90.00
#
_symmetry.space_group_name_H-M   'P 1'
#
loop_
_entity.id
_entity.type
_entity.pdbx_description
1 polymer ?
#
loop_
_entity_poly.entity_id
_entity_poly.type
_entity_poly.pdbx_seq_one_letter_code
_entity_poly.pdbx_strand_id
1 'polypeptide(L)' 'MNTVDKKFGGLNEVQLSLLRMFSREMSNEESLEIRDLLTKHYSQKLKAEVDQVVSDKKISEGNYDLLREK' A
#
# COMPACT_ATOMS: atom_id res chain seq x y z
N MET A 1 -34.10 12.38 27.20
CA MET A 1 -33.02 12.68 26.25
C MET A 1 -33.06 11.54 25.23
N ASN A 2 -33.74 11.76 24.10
CA ASN A 2 -34.04 10.69 23.14
C ASN A 2 -32.82 10.50 22.22
N THR A 3 -32.01 9.48 22.50
CA THR A 3 -30.99 9.03 21.57
C THR A 3 -31.70 8.31 20.43
N VAL A 4 -31.63 8.90 19.24
CA VAL A 4 -32.19 8.30 18.02
C VAL A 4 -31.33 7.10 17.67
N ASP A 5 -31.78 5.91 18.08
CA ASP A 5 -31.21 4.64 17.66
C ASP A 5 -31.37 4.51 16.15
N LYS A 6 -30.31 4.83 15.41
CA LYS A 6 -30.22 4.58 13.97
C LYS A 6 -30.20 3.06 13.78
N LYS A 7 -31.39 2.46 13.59
CA LYS A 7 -31.56 1.02 13.31
C LYS A 7 -30.73 0.64 12.08
N PHE A 8 -29.54 0.09 12.31
CA PHE A 8 -28.89 -0.77 11.33
C PHE A 8 -29.74 -2.04 11.26
N GLY A 9 -30.46 -2.24 10.16
CA GLY A 9 -31.42 -3.34 10.01
C GLY A 9 -30.75 -4.70 10.18
N GLY A 10 -30.91 -5.32 11.35
CA GLY A 10 -30.69 -6.76 11.56
C GLY A 10 -29.61 -7.17 12.56
N LEU A 11 -28.82 -6.24 13.12
CA LEU A 11 -27.76 -6.62 14.08
C LEU A 11 -28.14 -6.24 15.51
N ASN A 12 -27.91 -7.16 16.45
CA ASN A 12 -28.07 -6.93 17.89
C ASN A 12 -26.79 -6.33 18.51
N GLU A 13 -26.89 -5.83 19.75
CA GLU A 13 -25.79 -5.13 20.45
C GLU A 13 -24.50 -5.95 20.60
N VAL A 14 -24.62 -7.27 20.75
CA VAL A 14 -23.47 -8.18 20.84
C VAL A 14 -22.78 -8.26 19.48
N GLN A 15 -23.54 -8.37 18.39
CA GLN A 15 -23.01 -8.40 17.02
C GLN A 15 -22.32 -7.08 16.65
N LEU A 16 -22.87 -5.94 17.08
CA LEU A 16 -22.23 -4.64 16.89
C LEU A 16 -20.94 -4.51 17.69
N SER A 17 -20.91 -5.00 18.92
CA SER A 17 -19.69 -5.02 19.75
C SER A 17 -18.60 -5.89 19.15
N LEU A 18 -18.96 -7.06 18.61
CA LEU A 18 -18.02 -7.94 17.90
C LEU A 18 -17.46 -7.25 16.66
N LEU A 19 -18.31 -6.61 15.84
CA LEU A 19 -17.86 -5.84 14.68
C LEU A 19 -16.87 -4.74 15.08
N ARG A 20 -17.15 -3.99 16.16
CA ARG A 20 -16.22 -2.97 16.68
C ARG A 20 -14.90 -3.55 17.16
N MET A 21 -14.93 -4.76 17.73
CA MET A 21 -13.75 -5.45 18.24
C MET A 21 -12.81 -5.90 17.11
N PHE A 22 -13.36 -6.26 15.95
CA PHE A 22 -12.59 -6.63 14.74
C PHE A 22 -12.33 -5.45 13.81
N SER A 23 -13.12 -4.37 13.89
CA SER A 23 -12.93 -3.13 13.12
C SER A 23 -11.92 -2.20 13.78
N ARG A 24 -10.92 -2.73 14.49
CA ARG A 24 -9.88 -1.89 15.07
C ARG A 24 -9.17 -1.19 13.93
N GLU A 25 -9.13 0.13 14.02
CA GLU A 25 -8.29 0.92 13.13
C GLU A 25 -6.85 0.44 13.30
N MET A 26 -6.21 0.16 12.17
CA MET A 26 -4.78 -0.13 12.14
C MET A 26 -4.06 1.02 12.83
N SER A 27 -3.15 0.72 13.75
CA SER A 27 -2.38 1.77 14.39
C SER A 27 -1.55 2.51 13.34
N ASN A 28 -1.10 3.73 13.66
CA ASN A 28 -0.23 4.47 12.76
C ASN A 28 1.06 3.69 12.48
N GLU A 29 1.58 2.98 13.48
CA GLU A 29 2.77 2.13 13.37
C GLU A 29 2.52 0.94 12.43
N GLU A 30 1.43 0.19 12.62
CA GLU A 30 1.05 -0.92 11.73
C GLU A 30 0.83 -0.42 10.28
N SER A 31 0.24 0.77 10.12
CA SER A 31 0.04 1.40 8.81
C SER A 31 1.36 1.78 8.14
N LEU A 32 2.35 2.24 8.92
CA LEU A 32 3.69 2.56 8.42
C LEU A 32 4.45 1.29 8.01
N GLU A 33 4.33 0.21 8.77
CA GLU A 33 4.95 -1.08 8.44
C GLU A 33 4.42 -1.62 7.11
N ILE A 34 3.11 -1.57 6.89
CA ILE A 34 2.50 -1.99 5.62
C ILE A 34 2.97 -1.09 4.47
N ARG A 35 3.05 0.23 4.69
CA ARG A 35 3.56 1.16 3.67
C ARG A 35 5.01 0.88 3.31
N ASP A 36 5.87 0.59 4.28
CA ASP A 36 7.27 0.24 4.03
C ASP A 36 7.38 -1.06 3.24
N LEU A 37 6.63 -2.09 3.65
CA LEU A 37 6.58 -3.38 2.95
C LEU A 37 6.17 -3.22 1.49
N LEU A 38 5.09 -2.49 1.24
CA LEU A 38 4.58 -2.24 -0.11
C LEU A 38 5.60 -1.42 -0.93
N THR A 39 6.16 -0.37 -0.36
CA THR A 39 7.16 0.48 -1.02
C THR A 39 8.37 -0.34 -1.44
N LYS A 40 8.88 -1.18 -0.54
CA LYS A 40 10.01 -2.07 -0.82
C LYS A 40 9.69 -3.07 -1.93
N HIS A 41 8.52 -3.71 -1.86
CA HIS A 41 8.10 -4.68 -2.86
C HIS A 41 8.00 -4.06 -4.27
N TYR A 42 7.31 -2.93 -4.39
CA TYR A 42 7.15 -2.26 -5.68
C TYR A 42 8.45 -1.65 -6.19
N SER A 43 9.33 -1.16 -5.32
CA SER A 43 10.66 -0.68 -5.72
C SER A 43 11.52 -1.81 -6.30
N GLN A 44 11.47 -3.00 -5.70
CA GLN A 44 12.18 -4.18 -6.22
C GLN A 44 11.61 -4.62 -7.56
N LYS A 45 10.28 -4.64 -7.71
CA LYS A 45 9.63 -4.97 -8.97
C LYS A 45 10.00 -3.98 -10.07
N LEU A 46 9.96 -2.68 -9.78
CA LEU A 46 10.37 -1.64 -10.71
C LEU A 46 11.83 -1.81 -11.13
N LYS A 47 12.73 -2.07 -10.19
CA LYS A 47 14.14 -2.32 -10.49
C LYS A 47 14.30 -3.51 -11.45
N ALA A 48 13.60 -4.61 -11.19
CA ALA A 48 13.67 -5.79 -12.05
C ALA A 48 13.17 -5.50 -13.48
N GLU A 49 12.08 -4.74 -13.61
CA GLU A 49 11.56 -4.32 -14.93
C GLU A 49 12.55 -3.40 -15.67
N VAL A 50 13.16 -2.44 -14.96
CA VAL A 50 14.18 -1.56 -15.54
C VAL A 50 15.41 -2.36 -15.98
N ASP A 51 15.92 -3.25 -15.14
CA ASP A 51 17.08 -4.08 -15.43
C ASP A 51 16.82 -4.97 -16.67
N GLN A 52 15.58 -5.50 -16.81
CA GLN A 52 15.15 -6.24 -17.99
C GLN A 52 15.19 -5.38 -19.25
N VAL A 53 14.59 -4.19 -19.21
CA VAL A 53 14.56 -3.26 -20.37
C VAL A 53 15.96 -2.81 -20.77
N VAL A 54 16.84 -2.55 -19.80
CA VAL A 54 18.26 -2.20 -20.03
C VAL A 54 18.98 -3.33 -20.75
N SER A 55 18.77 -4.58 -20.32
CA SER A 55 19.33 -5.77 -20.96
C SER A 55 18.81 -5.93 -22.40
N ASP A 56 17.49 -5.87 -22.60
CA ASP A 56 16.86 -6.07 -23.90
C ASP A 56 17.28 -5.01 -24.92
N LYS A 57 17.40 -3.75 -24.48
CA LYS A 57 17.81 -2.63 -25.32
C LYS A 57 19.33 -2.46 -25.41
N LYS A 58 20.11 -3.35 -24.78
CA LYS A 58 21.58 -3.28 -24.70
C LYS A 58 22.08 -1.90 -24.29
N ILE A 59 21.38 -1.27 -23.34
CA ILE A 59 21.73 0.07 -22.87
C ILE A 59 23.04 -0.06 -22.08
N SER A 60 24.13 0.48 -22.63
CA SER A 60 25.43 0.57 -21.96
C SER A 60 25.59 1.90 -21.20
N GLU A 61 26.60 1.99 -20.35
CA GLU A 61 26.95 3.25 -19.64
C GLU A 61 27.12 4.44 -20.61
N GLY A 62 27.69 4.22 -21.79
CA GLY A 62 27.82 5.28 -22.80
C GLY A 62 26.49 5.88 -23.27
N ASN A 63 25.37 5.14 -23.17
CA ASN A 63 24.05 5.71 -23.45
C ASN A 63 23.55 6.61 -22.32
N TYR A 64 23.95 6.35 -21.08
CA TYR A 64 23.63 7.21 -19.95
C TYR A 64 24.46 8.50 -19.97
N ASP A 65 25.70 8.43 -20.44
CA ASP A 65 26.58 9.60 -20.61
C ASP A 65 26.02 10.58 -21.65
N LEU A 66 25.47 10.06 -22.77
CA LEU A 66 24.78 10.87 -23.78
C LEU A 66 23.52 11.61 -23.26
N LEU A 67 22.92 11.13 -22.17
CA LEU A 67 21.79 11.80 -21.51
C LEU A 67 22.23 12.85 -20.48
N ARG A 68 23.46 12.75 -19.95
CA ARG A 68 24.02 13.71 -18.97
C ARG A 68 24.67 14.93 -19.62
N GLU A 69 25.12 14.80 -20.86
CA GLU A 69 25.71 15.91 -21.63
C GLU A 69 24.68 16.77 -22.39
N LYS A 70 23.38 16.53 -22.18
CA LYS A 70 22.26 17.34 -22.66
C LYS A 70 21.68 18.22 -21.55
#